data_AF-A0AAV0Z7Y9-F1
#
_entry.id   AF-A0AAV0Z7Y9-F1
#
_cell.length_a   1.000
_cell.length_b   1.000
_cell.length_c   1.000
_cell.angle_alpha   90.00
_cell.angle_beta   90.00
_cell.angle_gamma   90.00
#
_symmetry.space_group_name_H-M   'P 1'
#
loop_
_entity.id
_entity.type
_entity.pdbx_description
1 polymer ?
#
loop_
_entity_poly.entity_id
_entity_poly.type
_entity_poly.pdbx_seq_one_letter_code
_entity_poly.pdbx_strand_id
1 'polypeptide(L)'
;MAVSVSRAMSKGIVMTVPVLDELRPLQIAVSRLNPLSRHHYHHHSPFDLLPNCASSDSVSPADSVYTLEMCMTGLAREKASVFFKEQTGSAAEMTVNSGIRKILPNSEICDFDFEPCGYPMNSVEGPVVSTIHITPEDGFSYASFENAGYDLKAMNLNEMVMRVLVCFQPTEFSVVVHVDNASKSFEKGWFAFVCVSYIPF
;
A
#
# COMPACT_ATOMS: atom_id res chain seq x y z
N MET A 1 -13.02 9.22 15.78
CA MET A 1 -12.64 8.09 14.93
C MET A 1 -12.13 6.95 15.81
N ALA A 2 -12.76 5.79 15.76
CA ALA A 2 -12.21 4.57 16.35
C ALA A 2 -11.81 3.66 15.18
N VAL A 3 -10.50 3.55 14.92
CA VAL A 3 -9.97 2.55 13.99
C VAL A 3 -10.04 1.21 14.73
N SER A 4 -11.01 0.37 14.37
CA SER A 4 -11.09 -0.99 14.91
C SER A 4 -10.11 -1.88 14.16
N VAL A 5 -8.96 -2.17 14.77
CA VAL A 5 -7.98 -3.12 14.26
C VAL A 5 -8.50 -4.54 14.53
N SER A 6 -9.13 -5.17 13.53
CA SER A 6 -9.47 -6.59 13.62
C SER A 6 -8.25 -7.45 13.27
N ARG A 7 -7.75 -8.20 14.25
CA ARG A 7 -6.65 -9.16 14.09
C ARG A 7 -7.14 -10.38 13.29
N ALA A 8 -6.82 -10.47 12.00
CA ALA A 8 -7.06 -11.68 11.23
C ALA A 8 -5.88 -12.66 11.43
N MET A 9 -6.12 -13.79 12.10
CA MET A 9 -5.22 -14.95 11.97
C MET A 9 -5.57 -15.63 10.65
N SER A 10 -4.67 -15.61 9.66
CA SER A 10 -4.91 -16.37 8.43
C SER A 10 -4.84 -17.87 8.75
N LYS A 11 -5.96 -18.57 8.53
CA LYS A 11 -5.86 -19.99 8.15
C LYS A 11 -5.53 -19.95 6.66
N GLY A 12 -4.25 -20.11 6.32
CA GLY A 12 -3.80 -20.11 4.93
C GLY A 12 -4.62 -21.11 4.11
N ILE A 13 -5.22 -20.64 3.02
CA ILE A 13 -5.78 -21.50 1.97
C ILE A 13 -4.72 -21.52 0.88
N VAL A 14 -3.98 -22.63 0.76
CA VAL A 14 -3.00 -22.80 -0.31
C VAL A 14 -3.77 -22.88 -1.64
N MET A 15 -3.63 -21.85 -2.48
CA MET A 15 -4.07 -21.87 -3.86
C MET A 15 -2.83 -21.87 -4.75
N THR A 16 -2.72 -22.80 -5.69
CA THR A 16 -1.61 -22.83 -6.66
C THR A 16 -1.78 -21.72 -7.70
N VAL A 17 -0.69 -21.04 -8.07
CA VAL A 17 -0.67 -20.06 -9.16
C VAL A 17 0.22 -20.64 -10.26
N PRO A 18 -0.36 -21.26 -11.31
CA PRO A 18 0.37 -22.10 -12.26
C PRO A 18 1.58 -21.41 -12.91
N VAL A 19 1.48 -20.10 -13.17
CA VAL A 19 2.54 -19.32 -13.82
C VAL A 19 3.75 -19.09 -12.91
N LEU A 20 3.54 -18.93 -11.60
CA LEU A 20 4.63 -18.65 -10.68
C LEU A 20 5.35 -19.92 -10.23
N ASP A 21 4.64 -21.06 -10.19
CA ASP A 21 5.21 -22.38 -9.86
C ASP A 21 6.25 -22.85 -10.91
N GLU A 22 6.15 -22.36 -12.16
CA GLU A 22 7.11 -22.68 -13.23
C GLU A 22 8.43 -21.90 -13.12
N LEU A 23 8.42 -20.71 -12.49
CA LEU A 23 9.58 -19.81 -12.46
C LEU A 23 10.60 -20.16 -11.37
N ARG A 24 10.18 -20.85 -10.30
CA ARG A 24 11.04 -21.58 -9.34
C ARG A 24 10.21 -22.65 -8.63
N PRO A 25 10.73 -23.86 -8.37
CA PRO A 25 10.07 -24.87 -7.54
C PRO A 25 10.12 -24.52 -6.03
N LEU A 26 9.92 -23.25 -5.69
CA LEU A 26 9.77 -22.78 -4.32
C LEU A 26 8.28 -22.78 -4.00
N GLN A 27 7.90 -23.41 -2.89
CA GLN A 27 6.51 -23.48 -2.49
C GLN A 27 6.00 -22.05 -2.21
N ILE A 28 5.10 -21.56 -3.08
CA ILE A 28 4.46 -20.26 -2.92
C ILE A 28 3.25 -20.45 -2.01
N ALA A 29 3.27 -19.82 -0.84
CA ALA A 29 2.08 -19.72 -0.01
C ALA A 29 1.23 -18.55 -0.48
N VAL A 30 -0.06 -18.80 -0.67
CA VAL A 30 -1.06 -17.78 -0.98
C VAL A 30 -1.94 -17.61 0.23
N SER A 31 -2.07 -16.39 0.72
CA SER A 31 -3.00 -16.11 1.82
C SER A 31 -4.06 -15.11 1.39
N ARG A 32 -5.33 -15.43 1.68
CA ARG A 32 -6.42 -14.47 1.67
C ARG A 32 -6.52 -13.84 3.04
N LEU A 33 -6.30 -12.53 3.10
CA LEU A 33 -6.23 -11.83 4.39
C LEU A 33 -7.61 -11.60 5.03
N ASN A 34 -8.68 -11.48 4.23
CA ASN A 34 -10.06 -11.46 4.73
C ASN A 34 -11.00 -12.26 3.80
N PRO A 35 -11.51 -13.42 4.25
CA PRO A 35 -12.37 -14.27 3.42
C PRO A 35 -13.82 -13.77 3.30
N LEU A 36 -14.25 -12.81 4.13
CA LEU A 36 -15.62 -12.27 4.11
C LEU A 36 -15.74 -10.96 3.32
N SER A 37 -14.62 -10.31 3.02
CA SER A 37 -14.57 -9.10 2.19
C SER A 37 -14.85 -9.45 0.72
N ARG A 38 -15.51 -8.56 -0.02
CA ARG A 38 -15.61 -8.67 -1.50
C ARG A 38 -14.27 -8.41 -2.18
N HIS A 39 -13.42 -7.59 -1.55
CA HIS A 39 -12.05 -7.31 -1.98
C HIS A 39 -11.07 -8.21 -1.23
N HIS A 40 -10.28 -8.99 -1.97
CA HIS A 40 -9.28 -9.90 -1.41
C HIS A 40 -7.88 -9.48 -1.83
N TYR A 41 -6.95 -9.59 -0.88
CA TYR A 41 -5.53 -9.48 -1.13
C TYR A 41 -4.94 -10.88 -1.25
N HIS A 42 -4.12 -11.04 -2.28
CA HIS A 42 -3.38 -12.26 -2.55
C HIS A 42 -1.89 -11.95 -2.38
N HIS A 43 -1.29 -12.50 -1.33
CA HIS A 43 0.14 -12.41 -1.11
C HIS A 43 0.83 -13.68 -1.58
N HIS A 44 1.96 -13.55 -2.27
CA HIS A 44 2.79 -14.65 -2.75
C HIS A 44 4.22 -14.43 -2.30
N SER A 45 4.74 -15.31 -1.44
CA SER A 45 6.13 -15.27 -0.97
C SER A 45 6.81 -16.60 -1.27
N PRO A 46 7.99 -16.60 -1.93
CA PRO A 46 8.80 -17.79 -2.13
C PRO A 46 9.53 -18.24 -0.84
N PHE A 47 9.51 -17.43 0.21
CA PHE A 47 10.22 -17.66 1.47
C PHE A 47 9.36 -18.24 2.58
N ASP A 48 8.05 -18.40 2.37
CA ASP A 48 7.15 -18.90 3.40
C ASP A 48 7.43 -20.37 3.80
N LEU A 49 8.30 -21.07 3.04
CA LEU A 49 8.59 -22.51 3.20
C LEU A 49 10.08 -22.89 3.10
N LEU A 50 11.02 -21.94 3.04
CA LEU A 50 12.46 -22.25 3.03
C LEU A 50 13.06 -22.29 4.46
N PRO A 51 13.68 -23.41 4.89
CA PRO A 51 14.52 -23.40 6.08
C PRO A 51 15.79 -22.57 5.79
N ASN A 52 16.01 -21.56 6.64
CA ASN A 52 17.18 -20.67 6.72
C ASN A 52 18.45 -21.19 6.03
N CYS A 53 18.86 -20.56 4.93
CA CYS A 53 20.27 -20.54 4.54
C CYS A 53 20.91 -19.32 5.22
N ALA A 54 21.55 -19.55 6.37
CA ALA A 54 22.13 -18.50 7.19
C ALA A 54 23.44 -17.96 6.59
N SER A 55 23.44 -16.71 6.11
CA SER A 55 24.62 -15.86 6.23
C SER A 55 24.59 -15.18 7.60
N SER A 56 25.75 -15.02 8.22
CA SER A 56 25.92 -14.65 9.63
C SER A 56 26.10 -13.15 9.87
N ASP A 57 25.43 -12.30 9.11
CA ASP A 57 25.44 -10.87 9.40
C ASP A 57 24.32 -10.58 10.39
N SER A 58 24.69 -10.11 11.58
CA SER A 58 23.77 -9.77 12.65
C SER A 58 23.00 -8.51 12.29
N VAL A 59 21.85 -8.67 11.63
CA VAL A 59 20.97 -7.56 11.29
C VAL A 59 20.17 -7.15 12.53
N SER A 60 20.21 -5.86 12.86
CA SER A 60 19.62 -5.29 14.07
C SER A 60 18.10 -5.09 13.91
N PRO A 61 17.32 -5.00 15.00
CA PRO A 61 15.89 -4.67 14.93
C PRO A 61 15.59 -3.28 14.34
N ALA A 62 16.62 -2.45 14.14
CA ALA A 62 16.53 -1.15 13.47
C ALA A 62 16.52 -1.26 11.94
N ASP A 63 16.73 -2.47 11.40
CA ASP A 63 16.82 -2.73 9.96
C ASP A 63 15.52 -3.33 9.39
N SER A 64 14.42 -3.32 10.16
CA SER A 64 13.12 -3.76 9.64
C SER A 64 12.59 -2.78 8.60
N VAL A 65 12.31 -3.27 7.40
CA VAL A 65 11.68 -2.49 6.35
C VAL A 65 10.18 -2.68 6.44
N TYR A 66 9.46 -1.59 6.63
CA TYR A 66 8.01 -1.56 6.58
C TYR A 66 7.56 -1.13 5.19
N THR A 67 6.62 -1.88 4.63
CA THR A 67 5.90 -1.53 3.41
C THR A 67 4.42 -1.34 3.74
N LEU A 68 3.89 -0.17 3.43
CA LEU A 68 2.47 0.15 3.56
C LEU A 68 1.86 0.22 2.16
N GLU A 69 0.79 -0.53 1.93
CA GLU A 69 0.00 -0.45 0.70
C GLU A 69 -1.43 -0.07 1.05
N MET A 70 -2.00 0.85 0.29
CA MET A 70 -3.39 1.27 0.38
C MET A 70 -4.04 1.14 -0.99
N CYS A 71 -5.19 0.49 -1.04
CA CYS A 71 -6.06 0.46 -2.22
C CYS A 71 -7.37 1.16 -1.87
N MET A 72 -7.83 2.05 -2.75
CA MET A 72 -8.98 2.93 -2.51
C MET A 72 -9.88 2.90 -3.73
N THR A 73 -11.17 2.64 -3.53
CA THR A 73 -12.18 2.58 -4.60
C THR A 73 -13.34 3.53 -4.29
N GLY A 74 -14.05 3.96 -5.35
CA GLY A 74 -15.18 4.88 -5.20
C GLY A 74 -14.72 6.23 -4.65
N LEU A 75 -13.70 6.81 -5.28
CA LEU A 75 -13.14 8.11 -4.92
C LEU A 75 -14.22 9.20 -5.03
N ALA A 76 -14.18 10.19 -4.14
CA ALA A 76 -15.10 11.32 -4.21
C ALA A 76 -14.90 12.06 -5.55
N ARG A 77 -16.01 12.35 -6.25
CA ARG A 77 -15.98 12.95 -7.59
C ARG A 77 -15.19 14.25 -7.66
N GLU A 78 -15.34 15.12 -6.65
CA GLU A 78 -14.59 16.39 -6.56
C GLU A 78 -13.08 16.19 -6.35
N LYS A 79 -12.68 15.10 -5.68
CA LYS A 79 -11.28 14.74 -5.47
C LYS A 79 -10.68 14.12 -6.73
N ALA A 80 -11.43 13.21 -7.36
CA ALA A 80 -11.01 12.54 -8.58
C ALA A 80 -10.92 13.50 -9.78
N SER A 81 -11.78 14.52 -9.86
CA SER A 81 -11.81 15.46 -10.98
C SER A 81 -10.50 16.23 -11.18
N VAL A 82 -9.69 16.38 -10.12
CA VAL A 82 -8.37 17.02 -10.18
C VAL A 82 -7.44 16.32 -11.19
N PHE A 83 -7.60 15.01 -11.39
CA PHE A 83 -6.71 14.19 -12.21
C PHE A 83 -7.17 14.02 -13.66
N PHE A 84 -8.09 14.88 -14.12
CA PHE A 84 -8.42 15.03 -15.54
C PHE A 84 -7.58 16.18 -16.12
N LYS A 85 -6.98 15.96 -17.28
CA LYS A 85 -6.08 16.92 -17.94
C LYS A 85 -6.77 18.25 -18.28
N GLU A 86 -8.06 18.21 -18.56
CA GLU A 86 -8.85 19.43 -18.80
C GLU A 86 -9.03 20.30 -17.55
N GLN A 87 -8.88 19.73 -16.35
CA GLN A 87 -9.14 20.39 -15.08
C GLN A 87 -7.89 20.97 -14.42
N THR A 88 -6.71 20.45 -14.77
CA THR A 88 -5.42 20.88 -14.23
C THR A 88 -4.39 20.96 -15.34
N GLY A 89 -3.59 22.04 -15.37
CA GLY A 89 -2.70 22.33 -16.48
C GLY A 89 -1.40 21.52 -16.48
N SER A 90 -1.08 20.82 -15.39
CA SER A 90 0.11 19.97 -15.29
C SER A 90 0.01 18.93 -14.17
N ALA A 91 0.84 17.89 -14.25
CA ALA A 91 1.01 16.92 -13.18
C ALA A 91 1.36 17.57 -11.83
N ALA A 92 2.26 18.56 -11.82
CA ALA A 92 2.63 19.29 -10.61
C ALA A 92 1.42 20.01 -9.95
N GLU A 93 0.52 20.58 -10.75
CA GLU A 93 -0.74 21.15 -10.23
C GLU A 93 -1.65 20.07 -9.65
N MET A 94 -1.76 18.90 -10.29
CA MET A 94 -2.50 17.76 -9.73
C MET A 94 -1.96 17.36 -8.35
N THR A 95 -0.62 17.29 -8.19
CA THR A 95 0.04 16.94 -6.93
C THR A 95 -0.26 17.93 -5.81
N VAL A 96 -0.29 19.23 -6.11
CA VAL A 96 -0.56 20.28 -5.12
C VAL A 96 -2.04 20.37 -4.80
N ASN A 97 -2.91 20.42 -5.82
CA ASN A 97 -4.35 20.65 -5.67
C ASN A 97 -5.07 19.47 -5.00
N SER A 98 -4.63 18.24 -5.27
CA SER A 98 -5.14 17.04 -4.59
C SER A 98 -4.68 16.93 -3.13
N GLY A 99 -3.64 17.66 -2.75
CA GLY A 99 -3.00 17.55 -1.44
C GLY A 99 -1.96 16.44 -1.33
N ILE A 100 -1.64 15.71 -2.41
CA ILE A 100 -0.61 14.64 -2.41
C ILE A 100 0.73 15.14 -1.86
N ARG A 101 1.13 16.37 -2.20
CA ARG A 101 2.36 17.01 -1.67
C ARG A 101 2.43 17.03 -0.14
N LYS A 102 1.28 17.00 0.56
CA LYS A 102 1.18 17.05 2.03
C LYS A 102 1.28 15.68 2.69
N ILE A 103 1.21 14.58 1.94
CA ILE A 103 1.33 13.22 2.50
C ILE A 103 2.73 13.05 3.09
N LEU A 104 3.75 13.31 2.26
CA LEU A 104 5.17 13.26 2.60
C LEU A 104 5.81 14.60 2.22
N PRO A 105 5.81 15.62 3.11
CA PRO A 105 6.20 16.98 2.76
C PRO A 105 7.68 17.18 2.41
N ASN A 106 8.56 16.25 2.79
CA ASN A 106 10.00 16.40 2.56
C ASN A 106 10.51 15.55 1.38
N SER A 107 9.66 14.72 0.77
CA SER A 107 10.07 13.87 -0.35
C SER A 107 10.24 14.67 -1.65
N GLU A 108 11.10 14.20 -2.53
CA GLU A 108 11.19 14.68 -3.91
C GLU A 108 10.18 13.91 -4.75
N ILE A 109 9.30 14.60 -5.47
CA ILE A 109 8.22 14.01 -6.26
C ILE A 109 8.58 14.04 -7.74
N CYS A 110 8.40 12.90 -8.40
CA CYS A 110 8.40 12.76 -9.85
C CYS A 110 6.98 12.36 -10.27
N ASP A 111 6.22 13.33 -10.76
CA ASP A 111 4.83 13.19 -11.18
C ASP A 111 4.69 13.14 -12.71
N PHE A 112 3.55 12.62 -13.16
CA PHE A 112 3.19 12.58 -14.57
C PHE A 112 1.67 12.70 -14.72
N ASP A 113 1.19 13.20 -15.86
CA ASP A 113 -0.22 13.31 -16.21
C ASP A 113 -0.50 12.59 -17.53
N PHE A 114 -1.47 11.67 -17.49
CA PHE A 114 -1.94 10.96 -18.69
C PHE A 114 -3.05 11.73 -19.40
N GLU A 115 -3.27 11.40 -20.67
CA GLU A 115 -4.35 11.93 -21.50
C GLU A 115 -5.37 10.82 -21.79
N PRO A 116 -6.68 11.04 -21.61
CA PRO A 116 -7.31 12.30 -21.19
C PRO A 116 -7.28 12.57 -19.67
N CYS A 117 -6.93 11.55 -18.89
CA CYS A 117 -6.88 11.61 -17.44
C CYS A 117 -5.97 10.52 -16.89
N GLY A 118 -5.70 10.60 -15.60
CA GLY A 118 -4.88 9.64 -14.89
C GLY A 118 -3.58 10.27 -14.42
N TYR A 119 -3.11 9.82 -13.27
CA TYR A 119 -1.96 10.40 -12.60
C TYR A 119 -1.19 9.29 -11.88
N PRO A 120 0.09 9.10 -12.22
CA PRO A 120 1.03 8.42 -11.37
C PRO A 120 2.04 9.40 -10.78
N MET A 121 2.63 9.01 -9.66
CA MET A 121 3.85 9.64 -9.16
C MET A 121 4.70 8.64 -8.41
N ASN A 122 5.99 8.92 -8.38
CA ASN A 122 6.92 8.33 -7.43
C ASN A 122 7.48 9.44 -6.54
N SER A 123 7.89 9.09 -5.32
CA SER A 123 8.66 10.00 -4.49
C SER A 123 9.80 9.30 -3.76
N VAL A 124 10.85 10.07 -3.47
CA VAL A 124 12.02 9.61 -2.72
C VAL A 124 12.30 10.55 -1.55
N GLU A 125 12.57 10.01 -0.37
CA GLU A 125 13.00 10.75 0.82
C GLU A 125 14.13 9.97 1.51
N GLY A 126 15.38 10.22 1.11
CA GLY A 126 16.51 9.39 1.53
C GLY A 126 16.36 7.94 1.02
N PRO A 127 16.40 6.91 1.89
CA PRO A 127 16.20 5.51 1.49
C PRO A 127 14.73 5.14 1.27
N VAL A 128 13.82 6.07 1.54
CA VAL A 128 12.38 5.81 1.52
C VAL A 128 11.81 6.12 0.14
N VAL A 129 10.97 5.22 -0.35
CA VAL A 129 10.26 5.39 -1.62
C VAL A 129 8.76 5.35 -1.41
N SER A 130 8.01 6.07 -2.24
CA SER A 130 6.56 5.95 -2.32
C SER A 130 6.07 6.04 -3.75
N THR A 131 4.89 5.49 -4.02
CA THR A 131 4.22 5.62 -5.31
C THR A 131 2.71 5.77 -5.15
N ILE A 132 2.10 6.51 -6.06
CA ILE A 132 0.64 6.66 -6.15
C ILE A 132 0.24 6.44 -7.60
N HIS A 133 -0.84 5.69 -7.82
CA HIS A 133 -1.47 5.52 -9.13
C HIS A 133 -2.96 5.82 -9.03
N ILE A 134 -3.49 6.60 -9.98
CA ILE A 134 -4.87 7.09 -9.94
C ILE A 134 -5.56 6.88 -11.28
N THR A 135 -6.75 6.28 -11.20
CA THR A 135 -7.75 6.12 -12.26
C THR A 135 -8.98 6.91 -11.81
N PRO A 136 -9.18 8.16 -12.28
CA PRO A 136 -10.20 9.07 -11.73
C PRO A 136 -11.61 8.86 -12.27
N GLU A 137 -11.81 7.99 -13.25
CA GLU A 137 -13.08 7.81 -13.95
C GLU A 137 -14.24 7.39 -13.03
N ASP A 138 -15.39 8.04 -13.21
CA ASP A 138 -16.59 7.77 -12.41
C ASP A 138 -17.13 6.36 -12.65
N GLY A 139 -17.63 5.72 -11.58
CA GLY A 139 -18.13 4.34 -11.60
C GLY A 139 -17.07 3.24 -11.47
N PHE A 140 -15.80 3.51 -11.76
CA PHE A 140 -14.69 2.57 -11.57
C PHE A 140 -13.41 3.25 -11.04
N SER A 141 -13.59 4.35 -10.29
CA SER A 141 -12.48 5.13 -9.77
C SER A 141 -11.65 4.34 -8.76
N TYR A 142 -10.33 4.49 -8.89
CA TYR A 142 -9.33 3.78 -8.10
C TYR A 142 -8.13 4.67 -7.80
N ALA A 143 -7.61 4.57 -6.58
CA ALA A 143 -6.30 5.09 -6.24
C ALA A 143 -5.52 4.08 -5.40
N SER A 144 -4.22 3.98 -5.62
CA SER A 144 -3.31 3.29 -4.72
C SER A 144 -2.28 4.23 -4.11
N PHE A 145 -1.85 3.94 -2.90
CA PHE A 145 -0.68 4.54 -2.27
C PHE A 145 0.19 3.44 -1.72
N GLU A 146 1.47 3.46 -2.03
CA GLU A 146 2.46 2.55 -1.46
C GLU A 146 3.63 3.36 -0.91
N ASN A 147 4.19 2.92 0.21
CA ASN A 147 5.53 3.33 0.61
C ASN A 147 6.34 2.15 1.15
N ALA A 148 7.66 2.30 1.08
CA ALA A 148 8.60 1.33 1.66
C ALA A 148 9.78 2.07 2.30
N GLY A 149 10.10 1.71 3.55
CA GLY A 149 11.29 2.18 4.26
C GLY A 149 11.04 3.25 5.33
N TYR A 150 9.82 3.75 5.50
CA TYR A 150 9.51 4.60 6.65
C TYR A 150 9.48 3.78 7.94
N ASP A 151 10.09 4.32 9.01
CA ASP A 151 9.84 3.81 10.36
C ASP A 151 8.40 4.18 10.75
N LEU A 152 7.48 3.23 10.60
CA LEU A 152 6.06 3.40 10.94
C LEU A 152 5.82 3.54 12.45
N LYS A 153 6.83 3.30 13.30
CA LYS A 153 6.74 3.62 14.74
C LYS A 153 7.01 5.10 14.98
N ALA A 154 7.98 5.69 14.28
CA ALA A 154 8.30 7.11 14.34
C ALA A 154 7.28 7.96 13.58
N MET A 155 6.90 7.53 12.38
CA MET A 155 5.81 8.11 11.60
C MET A 155 4.52 7.39 11.93
N ASN A 156 3.73 7.99 12.82
CA ASN A 156 2.42 7.51 13.23
C ASN A 156 1.58 7.03 12.03
N LEU A 157 1.46 5.70 11.88
CA LEU A 157 0.76 5.05 10.77
C LEU A 157 -0.65 5.61 10.54
N ASN A 158 -1.39 5.89 11.62
CA ASN A 158 -2.74 6.44 11.52
C ASN A 158 -2.73 7.82 10.87
N GLU A 159 -1.75 8.66 11.21
CA GLU A 159 -1.65 10.00 10.63
C GLU A 159 -1.34 9.94 9.13
N MET A 160 -0.44 9.05 8.73
CA MET A 160 -0.13 8.82 7.32
C MET A 160 -1.35 8.33 6.53
N VAL A 161 -2.03 7.29 7.02
CA VAL A 161 -3.26 6.76 6.41
C VAL A 161 -4.30 7.88 6.28
N MET A 162 -4.49 8.69 7.32
CA MET A 162 -5.43 9.82 7.28
C MET A 162 -5.05 10.90 6.25
N ARG A 163 -3.76 11.22 6.11
CA ARG A 163 -3.30 12.17 5.07
C ARG A 163 -3.61 11.66 3.68
N VAL A 164 -3.39 10.36 3.41
CA VAL A 164 -3.75 9.72 2.13
C VAL A 164 -5.26 9.76 1.90
N LEU A 165 -6.07 9.38 2.89
CA LEU A 165 -7.54 9.35 2.76
C LEU A 165 -8.14 10.73 2.49
N VAL A 166 -7.58 11.80 3.05
CA VAL A 166 -8.05 13.18 2.82
C VAL A 166 -7.88 13.61 1.35
N CYS A 167 -6.88 13.08 0.64
CA CYS A 167 -6.66 13.38 -0.78
C CYS A 167 -7.76 12.82 -1.68
N PHE A 168 -8.29 11.65 -1.37
CA PHE A 168 -9.15 10.89 -2.30
C PHE A 168 -10.58 10.68 -1.82
N GLN A 169 -10.81 10.71 -0.50
CA GLN A 169 -12.11 10.47 0.16
C GLN A 169 -12.87 9.27 -0.44
N PRO A 170 -12.28 8.06 -0.44
CA PRO A 170 -12.89 6.88 -1.02
C PRO A 170 -14.08 6.39 -0.19
N THR A 171 -15.03 5.72 -0.83
CA THR A 171 -16.12 5.02 -0.13
C THR A 171 -15.64 3.72 0.52
N GLU A 172 -14.65 3.07 -0.07
CA GLU A 172 -14.02 1.86 0.45
C GLU A 172 -12.50 1.90 0.26
N PHE A 173 -11.77 1.43 1.28
CA PHE A 173 -10.33 1.28 1.17
C PHE A 173 -9.83 0.11 2.01
N SER A 174 -8.62 -0.32 1.68
CA SER A 174 -7.95 -1.40 2.37
C SER A 174 -6.48 -1.08 2.55
N VAL A 175 -5.92 -1.55 3.65
CA VAL A 175 -4.55 -1.29 4.06
C VAL A 175 -3.85 -2.62 4.34
N VAL A 176 -2.68 -2.78 3.73
CA VAL A 176 -1.75 -3.88 3.99
C VAL A 176 -0.48 -3.28 4.58
N VAL A 177 -0.03 -3.82 5.70
CA VAL A 177 1.32 -3.55 6.20
C VAL A 177 2.12 -4.83 6.13
N HIS A 178 3.20 -4.80 5.37
CA HIS A 178 4.22 -5.82 5.32
C HIS A 178 5.45 -5.36 6.12
N VAL A 179 6.07 -6.29 6.84
CA VAL A 179 7.28 -6.04 7.62
C VAL A 179 8.29 -7.11 7.28
N ASP A 180 9.39 -6.70 6.66
CA ASP A 180 10.56 -7.57 6.50
C ASP A 180 11.42 -7.46 7.76
N ASN A 181 11.57 -8.58 8.47
CA ASN A 181 12.31 -8.62 9.73
C ASN A 181 13.58 -9.45 9.53
N ALA A 182 14.69 -8.76 9.27
CA ALA A 182 15.99 -9.41 9.12
C ALA A 182 16.60 -9.91 10.46
N SER A 183 15.91 -9.75 11.61
CA SER A 183 16.39 -10.21 12.92
C SER A 183 15.76 -11.54 13.38
N LYS A 184 16.60 -12.56 13.61
CA LYS A 184 16.27 -13.95 13.98
C LYS A 184 15.66 -14.15 15.39
N SER A 185 14.79 -13.27 15.88
CA SER A 185 14.14 -13.51 17.19
C SER A 185 12.67 -13.09 17.32
N PHE A 186 11.97 -12.91 16.20
CA PHE A 186 10.52 -12.94 16.21
C PHE A 186 10.06 -14.01 15.22
N GLU A 187 9.49 -15.09 15.74
CA GLU A 187 8.74 -16.03 14.92
C GLU A 187 7.64 -15.26 14.17
N LYS A 188 7.67 -15.42 12.84
CA LYS A 188 6.67 -14.98 11.84
C LYS A 188 6.71 -13.51 11.46
N GLY A 189 7.03 -13.27 10.18
CA GLY A 189 6.66 -12.06 9.46
C GLY A 189 5.18 -11.77 9.69
N TRP A 190 4.89 -10.59 10.22
CA TRP A 190 3.53 -10.18 10.49
C TRP A 190 2.96 -9.51 9.26
N PHE A 191 1.86 -10.08 8.76
CA PHE A 191 0.96 -9.40 7.85
C PHE A 191 -0.15 -8.79 8.71
N ALA A 192 -0.14 -7.47 8.87
CA ALA A 192 -1.29 -6.77 9.44
C ALA A 192 -2.18 -6.34 8.28
N PHE A 193 -3.32 -7.02 8.14
CA PHE A 193 -4.35 -6.62 7.20
C PHE A 193 -5.42 -5.83 7.93
N VAL A 194 -5.66 -4.60 7.49
CA VAL A 194 -6.77 -3.79 7.98
C VAL A 194 -7.61 -3.40 6.77
N CYS A 195 -8.70 -4.12 6.54
CA CYS A 195 -9.77 -3.65 5.67
C CYS A 195 -10.69 -2.79 6.52
N VAL A 196 -10.71 -1.48 6.27
CA VAL A 196 -11.64 -0.55 6.90
C VAL A 196 -12.66 -0.16 5.84
N SER A 197 -13.76 -0.88 5.80
CA SER A 197 -14.95 -0.41 5.11
C SER A 197 -15.69 0.54 6.05
N TYR A 198 -16.08 1.71 5.55
CA TYR A 198 -16.97 2.71 6.18
C TYR A 198 -16.31 3.82 7.04
N ILE A 199 -16.29 5.05 6.50
CA ILE A 199 -16.17 6.30 7.29
C ILE A 199 -17.26 7.26 6.79
N PRO A 200 -18.41 7.39 7.47
CA PRO A 200 -19.28 8.53 7.26
C PRO A 200 -18.61 9.73 7.92
N PHE A 201 -18.38 10.80 7.14
CA PHE A 201 -18.08 12.12 7.69
C PHE A 201 -19.31 12.68 8.40
#